data_AF-A0A023DZ96-F1
#
_entry.id   AF-A0A023DZ96-F1
#
_cell.length_a   1.000
_cell.length_b   1.000
_cell.length_c   1.000
_cell.angle_alpha   90.00
_cell.angle_beta   90.00
_cell.angle_gamma   90.00
#
_symmetry.space_group_name_H-M   'P 1'
#
loop_
_entity.id
_entity.type
_entity.pdbx_description
1 polymer ?
#
loop_
_entity_poly.entity_id
_entity_poly.type
_entity_poly.pdbx_seq_one_letter_code
_entity_poly.pdbx_strand_id
1 'polypeptide(L)'
;MKIFVSGTSTNVGKTLISSWIITHTGFSYFKPIQTGKKENNDSQKVQCFCDVKIYPEIYSYSEPLSPHLAASIENDRIDKKNLFTPKK
;
A
#
# COMPACT_ATOMS: atom_id res chain seq x y z
N MET A 1 -0.59 8.00 -17.05
CA MET A 1 0.05 8.75 -15.95
C MET A 1 0.16 7.85 -14.72
N LYS A 2 1.22 7.99 -13.92
CA LYS A 2 1.41 7.30 -12.62
C LYS A 2 1.83 8.36 -11.59
N ILE A 3 1.34 8.24 -10.36
CA ILE A 3 1.70 9.11 -9.24
C ILE A 3 2.27 8.23 -8.13
N PHE A 4 3.42 8.63 -7.57
CA PHE A 4 4.02 7.97 -6.42
C PHE A 4 3.91 8.88 -5.20
N VAL A 5 3.27 8.39 -4.14
CA VAL A 5 3.09 9.12 -2.88
C VAL A 5 4.12 8.64 -1.88
N SER A 6 5.02 9.54 -1.47
CA SER A 6 6.00 9.31 -0.41
C SER A 6 5.69 10.16 0.82
N GLY A 7 6.30 9.85 1.96
CA GLY A 7 6.14 10.63 3.18
C GLY A 7 7.27 10.38 4.16
N THR A 8 7.53 11.36 5.02
CA THR A 8 8.68 11.38 5.93
C THR A 8 8.55 10.44 7.12
N SER A 9 7.32 10.17 7.57
CA SER A 9 7.05 9.26 8.69
C SER A 9 5.84 8.36 8.42
N THR A 10 5.61 7.41 9.34
CA THR A 10 4.34 6.68 9.43
C THR A 10 3.22 7.64 9.86
N ASN A 11 1.96 7.33 9.51
CA ASN A 11 0.77 8.12 9.86
C ASN A 11 0.73 9.61 9.46
N VAL A 12 1.66 10.10 8.65
CA VAL A 12 1.67 11.49 8.11
C VAL A 12 0.55 11.82 7.12
N GLY A 13 -0.43 10.93 6.93
CA GLY A 13 -1.57 11.16 6.02
C GLY A 13 -1.41 10.64 4.58
N LYS A 14 -0.42 9.78 4.28
CA LYS A 14 -0.21 9.22 2.93
C LYS A 14 -1.46 8.53 2.34
N THR A 15 -2.19 7.76 3.15
CA THR A 15 -3.39 7.06 2.70
C THR A 15 -4.51 8.05 2.38
N LEU A 16 -4.69 9.07 3.23
CA LEU A 16 -5.68 10.13 3.02
C LEU A 16 -5.41 10.92 1.74
N ILE A 17 -4.17 11.36 1.51
CA ILE A 17 -3.84 12.11 0.30
C ILE A 17 -3.96 11.23 -0.95
N SER A 18 -3.65 9.93 -0.84
CA SER A 18 -3.86 8.98 -1.94
C SER A 18 -5.33 8.88 -2.31
N SER A 19 -6.22 8.73 -1.32
CA SER A 19 -7.67 8.74 -1.52
C SER A 19 -8.14 10.05 -2.15
N TRP A 20 -7.66 11.21 -1.67
CA TRP A 20 -8.04 12.51 -2.24
C TRP A 20 -7.65 12.63 -3.72
N ILE A 21 -6.43 12.22 -4.10
CA ILE A 21 -5.99 12.20 -5.50
C ILE A 21 -6.88 11.28 -6.32
N ILE A 22 -7.15 10.08 -5.81
CA ILE A 22 -7.98 9.07 -6.48
C ILE A 22 -9.39 9.59 -6.74
N THR A 23 -10.04 10.20 -5.74
CA THR A 23 -11.40 10.75 -5.86
C THR A 23 -11.52 11.78 -6.99
N HIS A 24 -10.47 12.56 -7.25
CA HIS A 24 -10.49 13.60 -8.28
C HIS A 24 -9.97 13.14 -9.66
N THR A 25 -9.33 11.97 -9.74
CA THR A 25 -8.67 11.50 -10.97
C THR A 25 -9.19 10.17 -11.50
N GLY A 26 -9.95 9.42 -10.70
CA GLY A 26 -10.39 8.05 -11.05
C GLY A 26 -9.25 7.04 -11.15
N PHE A 27 -8.11 7.33 -10.52
CA PHE A 27 -6.96 6.43 -10.54
C PHE A 27 -7.20 5.18 -9.69
N SER A 28 -6.58 4.07 -10.09
CA SER A 28 -6.52 2.87 -9.27
C SER A 28 -5.49 3.02 -8.15
N TYR A 29 -5.71 2.34 -7.02
CA TYR A 29 -4.76 2.32 -5.90
C TYR A 29 -3.86 1.09 -5.97
N PHE A 30 -2.61 1.25 -5.56
CA PHE A 30 -1.68 0.14 -5.38
C PHE A 30 -0.69 0.46 -4.29
N LYS A 31 -0.56 -0.45 -3.33
CA LYS A 31 0.48 -0.44 -2.31
C LYS A 31 1.28 -1.74 -2.44
N PRO A 32 2.53 -1.72 -2.91
CA PRO A 32 3.26 -2.97 -3.19
C PRO A 32 3.55 -3.78 -1.92
N ILE A 33 3.77 -3.12 -0.79
CA ILE A 33 4.13 -3.76 0.48
C ILE A 33 3.28 -3.17 1.60
N GLN A 34 2.53 -4.02 2.29
CA GLN A 34 1.75 -3.68 3.48
C GLN A 34 2.36 -4.37 4.70
N THR A 35 2.47 -3.62 5.80
CA THR A 35 2.85 -4.17 7.11
C THR A 35 1.81 -3.74 8.14
N GLY A 36 1.62 -4.55 9.19
CA GLY A 36 0.63 -4.30 10.22
C GLY A 36 -0.73 -4.94 9.93
N LYS A 37 -1.73 -4.58 10.74
CA LYS A 37 -3.05 -5.22 10.81
C LYS A 37 -3.65 -5.58 9.44
N LYS A 38 -4.12 -6.83 9.32
CA LYS A 38 -4.93 -7.30 8.19
C LYS A 38 -6.26 -6.55 8.08
N GLU A 39 -6.80 -6.12 9.23
CA GLU A 39 -8.01 -5.30 9.33
C GLU A 39 -7.66 -3.80 9.40
N ASN A 40 -8.43 -2.99 8.67
CA ASN A 40 -8.25 -1.54 8.52
C ASN A 40 -6.89 -1.16 7.90
N ASN A 41 -6.45 -1.94 6.92
CA ASN A 41 -5.24 -1.66 6.14
C ASN A 41 -5.47 -0.50 5.15
N ASP A 42 -4.42 -0.02 4.49
CA ASP A 42 -4.53 1.17 3.63
C ASP A 42 -5.44 0.93 2.41
N SER A 43 -5.40 -0.27 1.83
CA SER A 43 -6.26 -0.68 0.72
C SER A 43 -7.75 -0.62 1.11
N GLN A 44 -8.09 -1.14 2.29
CA GLN A 44 -9.45 -1.08 2.83
C GLN A 44 -9.88 0.36 3.13
N LYS A 45 -8.99 1.17 3.72
CA LYS A 45 -9.28 2.60 3.95
C LYS A 45 -9.56 3.33 2.65
N VAL A 46 -8.74 3.13 1.62
CA VAL A 46 -8.96 3.74 0.31
C VAL A 46 -10.29 3.27 -0.28
N GLN A 47 -10.60 1.98 -0.22
CA GLN A 47 -11.88 1.43 -0.69
C GLN A 47 -13.10 2.03 0.03
N CYS A 48 -12.99 2.36 1.32
CA CYS A 48 -14.05 3.05 2.07
C CYS A 48 -14.29 4.48 1.60
N PHE A 49 -13.26 5.16 1.06
CA PHE A 49 -13.36 6.55 0.60
C PHE A 49 -13.63 6.68 -0.90
N CYS A 50 -13.27 5.67 -1.68
CA CYS A 50 -13.24 5.72 -3.13
C CYS A 50 -13.72 4.38 -3.71
N ASP A 51 -14.68 4.42 -4.63
CA ASP A 51 -15.07 3.24 -5.41
C ASP A 51 -14.15 3.10 -6.65
N VAL A 52 -12.95 2.55 -6.43
CA VAL A 52 -11.96 2.35 -7.49
C VAL A 52 -11.32 0.97 -7.41
N LYS A 53 -10.70 0.54 -8.51
CA LYS A 53 -9.89 -0.68 -8.54
C LYS A 53 -8.70 -0.55 -7.57
N ILE A 54 -8.62 -1.47 -6.61
CA ILE A 54 -7.46 -1.67 -5.75
C ILE A 54 -6.67 -2.86 -6.29
N TYR A 55 -5.38 -2.65 -6.57
CA TYR A 55 -4.48 -3.75 -6.91
C TYR A 55 -3.99 -4.45 -5.64
N PRO A 56 -3.93 -5.79 -5.63
CA PRO A 56 -3.46 -6.53 -4.47
C PRO A 56 -2.01 -6.18 -4.14
N GLU A 57 -1.68 -6.18 -2.87
CA GLU A 57 -0.31 -6.05 -2.41
C GLU A 57 0.53 -7.22 -2.93
N ILE A 58 1.81 -6.97 -3.22
CA ILE A 58 2.76 -8.03 -3.57
C ILE A 58 3.19 -8.75 -2.30
N TYR A 59 3.42 -7.98 -1.24
CA TYR A 59 3.81 -8.47 0.08
C TYR A 59 2.89 -7.88 1.14
N SER A 60 2.40 -8.72 2.04
CA SER A 60 1.55 -8.31 3.16
C SER A 60 1.97 -9.06 4.41
N TYR A 61 2.47 -8.33 5.40
CA TYR A 61 2.95 -8.85 6.66
C TYR A 61 2.11 -8.31 7.81
N SER A 62 1.90 -9.13 8.83
CA SER A 62 1.09 -8.84 10.01
C SER A 62 1.76 -7.90 11.00
N GLU A 63 3.09 -7.96 11.13
CA GLU A 63 3.84 -7.14 12.08
C GLU A 63 3.87 -5.66 11.65
N PRO A 64 3.50 -4.70 12.51
CA PRO A 64 3.45 -3.26 12.19
C PRO A 64 4.85 -2.61 12.22
N LEU A 65 5.82 -3.28 11.60
CA LEU A 65 7.23 -2.90 11.58
C LEU A 65 7.63 -2.45 10.18
N SER A 66 8.91 -2.11 10.03
CA SER A 66 9.50 -1.89 8.71
C SER A 66 9.36 -3.16 7.85
N PRO A 67 9.18 -3.04 6.51
CA PRO A 67 8.97 -4.19 5.64
C PRO A 67 10.02 -5.30 5.75
N HIS A 68 11.30 -4.94 5.88
CA HIS A 68 12.38 -5.93 5.99
C HIS A 68 12.30 -6.74 7.30
N LEU A 69 11.94 -6.07 8.40
CA LEU A 69 11.86 -6.70 9.71
C LEU A 69 10.60 -7.57 9.82
N ALA A 70 9.46 -7.07 9.33
CA ALA A 70 8.22 -7.83 9.27
C ALA A 70 8.37 -9.11 8.43
N ALA A 71 8.99 -9.01 7.25
CA ALA A 71 9.32 -10.17 6.41
C ALA A 71 10.20 -11.18 7.16
N SER A 72 11.28 -10.70 7.80
CA SER A 72 12.20 -11.56 8.54
C SER A 72 11.55 -12.30 9.70
N ILE A 73 10.62 -11.67 10.43
CA ILE A 73 9.87 -12.30 11.54
C ILE A 73 8.97 -13.41 11.01
N GLU A 74 8.38 -13.20 9.84
CA GLU A 74 7.53 -14.19 9.16
C GLU A 74 8.34 -15.22 8.32
N ASN A 75 9.67 -15.27 8.51
CA ASN A 75 10.60 -16.13 7.78
C ASN A 75 10.53 -15.97 6.24
N ASP A 76 10.20 -14.77 5.78
CA ASP A 76 10.13 -14.39 4.38
C ASP A 76 11.18 -13.31 4.05
N ARG A 77 11.37 -13.03 2.76
CA ARG A 77 12.27 -11.98 2.27
C ARG A 77 11.67 -11.26 1.08
N ILE A 78 11.65 -9.93 1.17
CA ILE A 78 11.29 -9.06 0.05
C ILE A 78 12.40 -9.10 -1.00
N ASP A 79 12.11 -9.68 -2.17
CA ASP A 79 12.98 -9.60 -3.33
C ASP A 79 12.56 -8.42 -4.21
N LYS A 80 13.52 -7.53 -4.50
CA LYS A 80 13.31 -6.38 -5.39
C LYS A 80 12.85 -6.81 -6.79
N LYS A 81 13.22 -8.01 -7.25
CA LYS A 81 12.80 -8.55 -8.55
C LYS A 81 11.29 -8.79 -8.63
N ASN A 82 10.64 -9.03 -7.49
CA ASN A 82 9.21 -9.25 -7.41
C ASN A 82 8.43 -7.93 -7.27
N LEU A 83 9.10 -6.79 -7.04
CA LEU A 83 8.43 -5.50 -6.95
C LEU A 83 8.17 -4.93 -8.35
N PHE A 84 6.92 -5.01 -8.79
CA PHE A 84 6.45 -4.44 -10.06
C PHE A 84 5.31 -3.45 -9.86
N THR A 85 5.09 -2.60 -10.86
CA THR A 85 3.87 -1.78 -10.92
C THR A 85 2.81 -2.50 -11.77
N PRO A 86 1.53 -2.54 -11.34
CA PRO A 86 0.47 -3.12 -12.13
C PRO A 86 0.37 -2.54 -13.54
N LYS A 87 -0.01 -3.38 -14.50
CA LYS A 87 -0.41 -2.96 -15.85
C LYS A 87 -1.91 -2.68 -15.86
N LYS A 88 -2.33 -1.71 -16.68
CA LYS A 88 -3.75 -1.32 -16.83
C LYS A 88 -4.59 -2.47 -17.34
#